data_AF-A0A830BU84-F1
#
_entry.id   AF-A0A830BU84-F1
#
_cell.length_a   1.000
_cell.length_b   1.000
_cell.length_c   1.000
_cell.angle_alpha   90.00
_cell.angle_beta   90.00
_cell.angle_gamma   90.00
#
_symmetry.space_group_name_H-M   'P 1'
#
loop_
_entity.id
_entity.type
_entity.pdbx_description
1 polymer ?
#
loop_
_entity_poly.entity_id
_entity_poly.type
_entity_poly.pdbx_seq_one_letter_code
_entity_poly.pdbx_strand_id
1 'polypeptide(L)'
;MCLGIERYVTFFHWDLPQSLEDRYTGWLSPQSINDFATYAETCFKEFGDRMKHWITFNEPHTISVQGYDVGLHAPGRCSILLRLFYRAGNSATEPYIIAHNLLLSHATVVDIYKNKYKVSINGNLIRKYVSVIIKIK
;
A
#
# COMPACT_ATOMS: atom_id res chain seq x y z
N MET A 1 6.45 26.65 -13.60
CA MET A 1 6.01 27.08 -12.26
C MET A 1 4.55 26.67 -12.07
N CYS A 2 4.23 26.04 -10.95
CA CYS A 2 2.88 25.58 -10.66
C CYS A 2 2.08 26.66 -9.91
N LEU A 3 0.78 26.79 -10.23
CA LEU A 3 -0.17 27.85 -9.87
C LEU A 3 -0.51 28.02 -8.35
N GLY A 4 0.44 27.81 -7.42
CA GLY A 4 0.16 27.90 -5.97
C GLY A 4 -0.69 26.76 -5.40
N ILE A 5 -0.95 25.70 -6.18
CA ILE A 5 -1.73 24.53 -5.76
C ILE A 5 -0.86 23.58 -4.93
N GLU A 6 -1.30 23.28 -3.71
CA GLU A 6 -0.72 22.24 -2.86
C GLU A 6 -0.95 20.84 -3.46
N ARG A 7 0.10 20.01 -3.44
CA ARG A 7 0.08 18.67 -4.04
C ARG A 7 0.19 17.59 -2.98
N TYR A 8 -0.73 16.64 -3.06
CA TYR A 8 -0.78 15.45 -2.22
C TYR A 8 -0.61 14.24 -3.12
N VAL A 9 0.43 13.46 -2.88
CA VAL A 9 0.76 12.28 -3.68
C VAL A 9 0.46 11.04 -2.87
N THR A 10 -0.29 10.10 -3.46
CA THR A 10 -0.49 8.77 -2.91
C THR A 10 0.41 7.78 -3.63
N PHE A 11 1.22 7.01 -2.90
CA PHE A 11 2.14 6.05 -3.49
C PHE A 11 1.43 4.88 -4.15
N PHE A 12 0.40 4.35 -3.48
CA PHE A 12 -0.32 3.17 -3.94
C PHE A 12 -1.82 3.41 -3.93
N HIS A 13 -2.44 3.22 -5.10
CA HIS A 13 -3.87 3.35 -5.31
C HIS A 13 -4.42 2.12 -6.02
N TRP A 14 -4.11 0.94 -5.47
CA TRP A 14 -4.60 -0.37 -5.94
C TRP A 14 -4.00 -0.80 -7.28
N ASP A 15 -2.86 -0.21 -7.64
CA ASP A 15 -2.17 -0.31 -8.92
C ASP A 15 -0.88 -1.14 -8.79
N LEU A 16 -0.95 -2.29 -8.12
CA LEU A 16 0.21 -3.18 -7.96
C LEU A 16 0.71 -3.64 -9.33
N PRO A 17 2.02 -3.52 -9.64
CA PRO A 17 2.56 -4.05 -10.87
C PRO A 17 2.31 -5.56 -10.99
N GLN A 18 1.72 -5.98 -12.12
CA GLN A 18 1.36 -7.38 -12.36
C GLN A 18 2.55 -8.33 -12.18
N SER A 19 3.76 -7.89 -12.54
CA SER A 19 4.98 -8.69 -12.36
C SER A 19 5.26 -9.09 -10.90
N LEU A 20 4.84 -8.29 -9.92
CA LEU A 20 5.00 -8.61 -8.50
C LEU A 20 3.92 -9.60 -8.04
N GLU A 21 2.70 -9.48 -8.57
CA GLU A 21 1.64 -10.47 -8.38
C GLU A 21 2.09 -11.84 -8.95
N ASP A 22 2.62 -11.87 -10.17
CA ASP A 22 3.07 -13.10 -10.81
C ASP A 22 4.29 -13.71 -10.10
N ARG A 23 5.21 -12.89 -9.59
CA ARG A 23 6.46 -13.35 -8.97
C ARG A 23 6.26 -13.97 -7.60
N TYR A 24 5.42 -13.36 -6.75
CA TYR A 24 5.28 -13.78 -5.35
C TYR A 24 3.86 -13.60 -4.78
N THR A 25 2.85 -13.46 -5.63
CA THR A 25 1.45 -13.17 -5.22
C THR A 25 1.31 -11.84 -4.47
N GLY A 26 2.10 -10.86 -4.90
CA GLY A 26 1.95 -9.47 -4.50
C GLY A 26 1.97 -9.27 -2.99
N TRP A 27 0.91 -8.63 -2.48
CA TRP A 27 0.80 -8.27 -1.08
C TRP A 27 0.69 -9.45 -0.11
N LEU A 28 0.44 -10.68 -0.60
CA LEU A 28 0.46 -11.87 0.26
C LEU A 28 1.88 -12.23 0.71
N SER A 29 2.90 -11.81 -0.03
CA SER A 29 4.29 -12.05 0.32
C SER A 29 4.88 -10.90 1.15
N PRO A 30 5.63 -11.19 2.23
CA PRO A 30 6.36 -10.15 2.97
C PRO A 30 7.43 -9.45 2.11
N GLN A 31 7.82 -10.01 0.96
CA GLN A 31 8.74 -9.35 0.03
C GLN A 31 8.19 -8.00 -0.48
N SER A 32 6.86 -7.87 -0.57
CA SER A 32 6.20 -6.63 -1.00
C SER A 32 6.56 -5.43 -0.13
N ILE A 33 6.91 -5.65 1.15
CA ILE A 33 7.30 -4.60 2.09
C ILE A 33 8.56 -3.89 1.61
N ASN A 34 9.57 -4.67 1.19
CA ASN A 34 10.86 -4.13 0.75
C ASN A 34 10.75 -3.50 -0.64
N ASP A 35 9.99 -4.11 -1.54
CA ASP A 35 9.75 -3.55 -2.88
C ASP A 35 9.00 -2.21 -2.78
N PHE A 36 7.96 -2.14 -1.94
CA PHE A 36 7.23 -0.89 -1.71
C PHE A 36 8.10 0.18 -1.05
N ALA A 37 8.95 -0.20 -0.10
CA ALA A 37 9.91 0.71 0.52
C ALA A 37 10.91 1.28 -0.49
N THR A 38 11.41 0.43 -1.39
CA THR A 38 12.34 0.83 -2.47
C THR A 38 11.67 1.78 -3.46
N TYR A 39 10.42 1.49 -3.84
CA TYR A 39 9.62 2.37 -4.68
C TYR A 39 9.39 3.75 -4.01
N ALA A 40 8.88 3.77 -2.78
CA ALA A 40 8.64 5.01 -2.06
C ALA A 40 9.92 5.83 -1.85
N GLU A 41 11.04 5.17 -1.53
CA GLU A 41 12.32 5.84 -1.41
C GLU A 41 12.78 6.47 -2.74
N THR A 42 12.61 5.75 -3.85
CA THR A 42 12.91 6.29 -5.18
C THR A 42 12.07 7.54 -5.44
N CYS A 43 10.77 7.51 -5.14
CA CYS A 43 9.92 8.70 -5.28
C CYS A 43 10.34 9.87 -4.38
N PHE A 44 10.76 9.61 -3.13
CA PHE A 44 11.27 10.68 -2.27
C PHE A 44 12.53 11.33 -2.85
N LYS A 45 13.44 10.54 -3.42
CA LYS A 45 14.67 11.05 -4.06
C LYS A 45 14.36 11.91 -5.28
N GLU A 46 13.49 11.43 -6.16
CA GLU A 46 13.22 12.07 -7.47
C GLU A 46 12.24 13.25 -7.39
N PHE A 47 11.33 13.23 -6.41
CA PHE A 47 10.20 14.18 -6.35
C PHE A 47 10.10 14.95 -5.04
N GLY A 48 10.93 14.64 -4.02
CA GLY A 48 10.91 15.28 -2.71
C GLY A 48 11.27 16.78 -2.72
N ASP A 49 11.95 17.24 -3.76
CA ASP A 49 12.24 18.65 -4.00
C ASP A 49 10.94 19.47 -4.17
N ARG A 50 9.95 18.91 -4.88
CA ARG A 50 8.69 19.57 -5.26
C ARG A 50 7.48 19.11 -4.47
N MET A 51 7.43 17.85 -4.06
CA MET A 51 6.28 17.24 -3.39
C MET A 51 6.49 17.22 -1.88
N LYS A 52 5.55 17.82 -1.14
CA LYS A 52 5.65 18.01 0.31
C LYS A 52 4.65 17.19 1.10
N HIS A 53 3.60 16.66 0.47
CA HIS A 53 2.58 15.88 1.14
C HIS A 53 2.45 14.50 0.53
N TRP A 54 2.71 13.48 1.36
CA TRP A 54 2.80 12.09 0.96
C TRP A 54 1.75 11.25 1.67
N ILE A 55 1.13 10.34 0.95
CA ILE A 55 0.20 9.32 1.43
C ILE A 55 0.74 7.99 0.93
N THR A 56 0.76 6.98 1.79
CA THR A 56 1.28 5.64 1.42
C THR A 56 0.24 4.86 0.64
N PHE A 57 -0.85 4.48 1.31
CA PHE A 57 -1.91 3.67 0.71
C PHE A 57 -3.22 4.45 0.62
N ASN A 58 -3.91 4.32 -0.50
CA ASN A 58 -5.33 4.60 -0.57
C ASN A 58 -6.11 3.41 0.00
N GLU A 59 -6.96 3.67 1.00
CA GLU A 59 -7.96 2.71 1.54
C GLU A 59 -7.47 1.25 1.65
N PRO A 60 -6.53 0.95 2.57
CA PRO A 60 -5.97 -0.40 2.69
C PRO A 60 -7.01 -1.47 3.04
N HIS A 61 -8.10 -1.10 3.72
CA HIS A 61 -9.24 -1.99 3.94
C HIS A 61 -9.85 -2.49 2.63
N THR A 62 -10.02 -1.59 1.65
CA THR A 62 -10.60 -1.94 0.34
C THR A 62 -9.70 -2.92 -0.41
N ILE A 63 -8.37 -2.77 -0.32
CA ILE A 63 -7.41 -3.73 -0.88
C ILE A 63 -7.63 -5.12 -0.27
N SER A 64 -7.61 -5.22 1.07
CA SER A 64 -7.75 -6.48 1.78
C SER A 64 -9.11 -7.15 1.55
N VAL A 65 -10.21 -6.43 1.70
CA VAL A 65 -11.56 -7.01 1.65
C VAL A 65 -12.03 -7.22 0.22
N GLN A 66 -11.99 -6.19 -0.62
CA GLN A 66 -12.52 -6.34 -1.99
C GLN A 66 -11.58 -7.16 -2.88
N GLY A 67 -10.28 -7.19 -2.61
CA GLY A 67 -9.31 -7.95 -3.38
C GLY A 67 -9.15 -9.42 -2.96
N TYR A 68 -9.33 -9.73 -1.67
CA TYR A 68 -8.95 -11.04 -1.09
C TYR A 68 -10.02 -11.70 -0.20
N ASP A 69 -11.13 -11.01 0.13
CA ASP A 69 -12.29 -11.61 0.79
C ASP A 69 -13.43 -11.80 -0.22
N VAL A 70 -13.96 -10.69 -0.73
CA VAL A 70 -15.10 -10.66 -1.67
C VAL A 70 -14.64 -11.01 -3.09
N GLY A 71 -13.43 -10.60 -3.47
CA GLY A 71 -12.85 -10.86 -4.79
C GLY A 71 -13.44 -10.03 -5.93
N LEU A 72 -14.04 -8.87 -5.64
CA LEU A 72 -14.60 -7.96 -6.65
C LEU A 72 -13.54 -7.06 -7.31
N HIS A 73 -12.44 -6.78 -6.61
CA HIS A 73 -11.34 -5.98 -7.13
C HIS A 73 -10.14 -6.88 -7.43
N ALA A 74 -9.23 -6.42 -8.29
CA ALA A 74 -7.97 -7.12 -8.54
C ALA A 74 -7.21 -7.39 -7.20
N PRO A 75 -6.60 -8.58 -7.02
CA PRO A 75 -6.48 -9.68 -7.99
C PRO A 75 -7.70 -10.62 -8.06
N GLY A 76 -8.77 -10.38 -7.29
CA GLY A 76 -10.02 -11.14 -7.37
C GLY A 76 -9.99 -12.48 -6.60
N ARG A 77 -9.21 -12.56 -5.53
CA ARG A 77 -9.05 -13.78 -4.73
C ARG A 77 -10.19 -13.89 -3.70
N CYS A 78 -10.82 -15.05 -3.59
CA CYS A 78 -11.84 -15.33 -2.59
C CYS A 78 -12.06 -16.84 -2.42
N SER A 79 -12.70 -17.26 -1.33
CA SER A 79 -12.98 -18.67 -1.06
C SER A 79 -14.13 -19.26 -1.90
N ILE A 80 -15.20 -18.50 -2.19
CA ILE A 80 -16.49 -19.12 -2.58
C ILE A 80 -17.34 -18.36 -3.61
N LEU A 81 -17.12 -17.08 -3.90
CA LEU A 81 -18.12 -16.28 -4.61
C LEU A 81 -18.11 -16.35 -6.15
N LEU A 82 -17.05 -16.88 -6.78
CA LEU A 82 -16.97 -17.01 -8.25
C LEU A 82 -16.44 -18.38 -8.70
N ARG A 83 -17.08 -19.48 -8.25
CA ARG A 83 -16.77 -20.87 -8.70
C ARG A 83 -16.83 -21.08 -10.23
N LEU A 84 -17.30 -20.11 -11.01
CA LEU A 84 -17.29 -20.15 -12.47
C LEU A 84 -16.02 -19.54 -13.11
N PHE A 85 -15.26 -18.68 -12.41
CA PHE A 85 -14.16 -17.91 -13.02
C PHE A 85 -12.87 -17.76 -12.20
N TYR A 86 -12.89 -17.90 -10.86
CA TYR A 86 -11.71 -17.64 -10.02
C TYR A 86 -11.29 -18.87 -9.20
N ARG A 87 -10.02 -19.28 -9.33
CA ARG A 87 -9.50 -20.60 -8.89
C ARG A 87 -8.59 -20.57 -7.65
N ALA A 88 -8.39 -19.43 -6.99
CA ALA A 88 -7.46 -19.31 -5.87
C ALA A 88 -7.88 -18.25 -4.86
N GLY A 89 -7.57 -18.48 -3.58
CA GLY A 89 -7.85 -17.55 -2.50
C GLY A 89 -8.29 -18.26 -1.22
N ASN A 90 -8.18 -17.56 -0.09
CA ASN A 90 -8.79 -17.96 1.16
C ASN A 90 -9.24 -16.73 1.94
N SER A 91 -10.52 -16.39 1.81
CA SER A 91 -11.19 -15.25 2.46
C SER A 91 -11.05 -15.26 3.99
N ALA A 92 -10.82 -16.42 4.61
CA ALA A 92 -10.65 -16.51 6.06
C ALA A 92 -9.23 -16.13 6.54
N THR A 93 -8.25 -16.02 5.64
CA THR A 93 -6.83 -15.84 6.02
C THR A 93 -6.14 -14.72 5.24
N GLU A 94 -6.32 -14.68 3.92
CA GLU A 94 -5.63 -13.75 3.03
C GLU A 94 -5.88 -12.27 3.36
N PRO A 95 -7.12 -11.80 3.66
CA PRO A 95 -7.34 -10.39 4.00
C PRO A 95 -6.49 -9.91 5.19
N TYR A 96 -6.26 -10.77 6.17
CA TYR A 96 -5.46 -10.47 7.36
C TYR A 96 -3.96 -10.43 7.06
N ILE A 97 -3.47 -11.35 6.22
CA ILE A 97 -2.07 -11.36 5.76
C ILE A 97 -1.79 -10.08 4.97
N ILE A 98 -2.68 -9.71 4.05
CA ILE A 98 -2.58 -8.48 3.26
C ILE A 98 -2.57 -7.26 4.18
N ALA A 99 -3.54 -7.17 5.11
CA ALA A 99 -3.62 -6.05 6.03
C ALA A 99 -2.34 -5.91 6.87
N HIS A 100 -1.77 -7.02 7.31
CA HIS A 100 -0.51 -7.04 8.05
C HIS A 100 0.66 -6.51 7.21
N ASN A 101 0.84 -7.02 6.00
CA ASN A 101 1.93 -6.59 5.11
C ASN A 101 1.78 -5.12 4.67
N LEU A 102 0.56 -4.64 4.42
CA LEU A 102 0.30 -3.23 4.13
C LEU A 102 0.68 -2.33 5.33
N LEU A 103 0.37 -2.74 6.56
CA LEU A 103 0.76 -1.99 7.76
C LEU A 103 2.28 -1.96 7.97
N LEU A 104 2.96 -3.10 7.78
CA LEU A 104 4.42 -3.14 7.86
C LEU A 104 5.06 -2.29 6.76
N SER A 105 4.54 -2.35 5.54
CA SER A 105 4.97 -1.51 4.42
C SER A 105 4.81 -0.02 4.73
N HIS A 106 3.67 0.36 5.30
CA HIS A 106 3.42 1.73 5.75
C HIS A 106 4.43 2.16 6.81
N ALA A 107 4.64 1.34 7.85
CA ALA A 107 5.55 1.64 8.94
C ALA A 107 7.00 1.81 8.44
N THR A 108 7.45 0.92 7.58
CA THR A 108 8.79 0.99 6.96
C THR A 108 8.98 2.27 6.16
N VAL A 109 8.02 2.65 5.31
CA VAL A 109 8.10 3.90 4.53
C VAL A 109 8.07 5.14 5.43
N VAL A 110 7.24 5.14 6.48
CA VAL A 110 7.19 6.24 7.45
C VAL A 110 8.53 6.39 8.18
N ASP A 111 9.15 5.28 8.55
CA ASP A 111 10.45 5.27 9.22
C ASP A 111 11.55 5.85 8.31
N ILE A 112 11.63 5.36 7.07
CA ILE A 112 12.54 5.89 6.03
C ILE A 112 12.33 7.40 5.85
N TYR A 113 11.08 7.83 5.68
CA TYR A 113 10.75 9.24 5.50
C TYR A 113 11.23 10.08 6.68
N LYS A 114 10.90 9.68 7.92
CA LYS A 114 11.26 10.42 9.13
C LYS A 114 12.78 10.52 9.32
N ASN A 115 13.48 9.41 9.14
CA ASN A 115 14.89 9.32 9.49
C ASN A 115 15.81 9.86 8.39
N LYS A 116 15.38 9.83 7.12
CA LYS A 116 16.23 10.18 5.97
C LYS A 116 15.77 11.40 5.17
N TYR A 117 14.46 11.63 5.06
CA TYR A 117 13.93 12.63 4.11
C TYR A 117 13.15 13.78 4.76
N LYS A 118 12.73 13.67 6.02
CA LYS A 118 11.91 14.69 6.68
C LYS A 118 12.59 16.06 6.70
N VAL A 119 13.89 16.10 6.96
CA VAL A 119 14.67 17.34 7.02
C VAL A 119 14.82 17.96 5.63
N SER A 120 15.17 17.17 4.61
CA SER A 120 15.41 17.67 3.24
C SER A 120 14.14 18.05 2.51
N ILE A 121 13.08 17.26 2.63
CA ILE A 121 11.78 17.54 1.99
C ILE A 121 11.06 18.66 2.74
N ASN A 122 11.20 18.76 4.06
CA ASN A 122 10.46 19.68 4.93
C ASN A 122 8.92 19.61 4.72
N GLY A 123 8.42 18.40 4.45
CA GLY A 123 7.01 18.12 4.21
C GLY A 123 6.41 17.18 5.25
N ASN A 124 5.19 16.68 5.03
CA ASN A 124 4.55 15.72 5.90
C ASN A 124 4.19 14.42 5.16
N LEU A 125 4.43 13.29 5.82
CA LEU A 125 3.87 12.01 5.42
C LEU A 125 2.63 11.73 6.29
N ILE A 126 1.48 11.67 5.63
CA ILE A 126 0.16 11.63 6.24
C ILE A 126 -0.19 10.20 6.56
N ARG A 127 -0.58 9.98 7.83
CA ARG A 127 -1.10 8.71 8.32
C ARG A 127 -2.61 8.65 8.10
N LYS A 128 -3.05 8.48 6.85
CA LYS A 128 -4.45 8.18 6.59
C LYS A 128 -4.69 6.70 6.93
N TYR A 129 -5.57 6.44 7.90
CA TYR A 129 -6.16 5.12 8.23
C TYR A 129 -5.34 4.07 9.02
N VAL A 130 -4.24 4.43 9.68
CA VAL A 130 -3.59 3.49 10.63
C VAL A 130 -4.42 3.30 11.92
N SER A 131 -5.36 4.20 12.20
CA SER A 131 -6.12 4.21 13.46
C SER A 131 -7.16 3.11 13.61
N VAL A 132 -7.51 2.37 12.55
CA VAL A 132 -8.58 1.35 12.60
C VAL A 132 -8.04 -0.04 12.98
N ILE A 133 -6.81 -0.38 12.60
CA ILE A 133 -6.28 -1.74 12.83
C ILE A 133 -5.47 -1.86 14.15
N ILE A 134 -4.90 -0.76 14.66
CA ILE A 134 -4.09 -0.79 15.90
C ILE A 134 -4.95 -0.92 17.18
N LYS A 135 -6.27 -0.74 17.11
CA LYS A 135 -7.17 -0.85 18.27
C LYS A 135 -7.62 -2.29 18.62
N ILE A 136 -7.07 -3.32 17.97
CA ILE A 136 -7.26 -4.71 18.38
C ILE A 136 -6.09 -5.15 19.26
N LYS A 137 -5.98 -4.53 20.44
CA LYS A 137 -5.28 -5.03 21.63
C LYS A 137 -5.84 -4.34 22.86
#